data_AF-A0A957IW42-F1
#
_entry.id   AF-A0A957IW42-F1
#
_cell.length_a   1.000
_cell.length_b   1.000
_cell.length_c   1.000
_cell.angle_alpha   90.00
_cell.angle_beta   90.00
_cell.angle_gamma   90.00
#
_symmetry.space_group_name_H-M   'P 1'
#
loop_
_entity.id
_entity.type
_entity.pdbx_description
1 polymer ?
#
loop_
_entity_poly.entity_id
_entity_poly.type
_entity_poly.pdbx_seq_one_letter_code
_entity_poly.pdbx_strand_id
1 'polypeptide(L)'
;YQVTANVRGDSPAAISAKMFEKPHIRGLQGPTISQVVAAPHLQSQENWYAVNIIVRKNDLFQAIKELREVGGSGVIVTPCTYIFEEEPERYQAMVAALSGNQ
;
A
#
# COMPACT_ATOMS: atom_id res chain seq x y z
N TYR A 1 -8.38 -2.19 3.30
CA TYR A 1 -7.67 -1.80 4.53
C TYR A 1 -6.41 -1.08 4.15
N GLN A 2 -6.10 0.01 4.84
CA GLN A 2 -4.77 0.59 4.79
C GLN A 2 -3.87 -0.24 5.69
N VAL A 3 -2.75 -0.70 5.15
CA VAL A 3 -1.75 -1.47 5.86
C VAL A 3 -0.46 -0.67 5.88
N THR A 4 0.06 -0.46 7.08
CA THR A 4 1.36 0.16 7.30
C THR A 4 2.30 -0.86 7.90
N ALA A 5 3.53 -0.98 7.41
CA ALA A 5 4.52 -1.90 7.94
C ALA A 5 5.93 -1.29 7.92
N ASN A 6 6.76 -1.64 8.91
CA ASN A 6 8.17 -1.32 8.91
C ASN A 6 8.94 -2.43 8.18
N VAL A 7 9.67 -2.06 7.15
CA VAL A 7 10.43 -2.98 6.29
C VAL A 7 11.90 -2.59 6.33
N ARG A 8 12.78 -3.60 6.46
CA ARG A 8 14.22 -3.41 6.28
C ARG A 8 14.60 -3.55 4.82
N GLY A 9 15.52 -2.72 4.36
CA GLY A 9 16.08 -2.84 3.01
C GLY A 9 17.09 -1.76 2.70
N ASP A 10 17.71 -1.86 1.53
CA ASP A 10 18.78 -0.95 1.11
C ASP A 10 18.23 0.39 0.59
N SER A 11 17.08 0.36 -0.08
CA SER A 11 16.44 1.53 -0.68
C SER A 11 14.94 1.31 -0.93
N PRO A 12 14.15 2.38 -1.15
CA PRO A 12 12.76 2.26 -1.58
C PRO A 12 12.60 1.42 -2.86
N ALA A 13 13.51 1.56 -3.83
CA ALA A 13 13.47 0.82 -5.09
C ALA A 13 13.73 -0.69 -4.90
N ALA A 14 14.66 -1.05 -4.01
CA ALA A 14 14.92 -2.45 -3.69
C ALA A 14 13.73 -3.11 -2.96
N ILE A 15 13.07 -2.36 -2.07
CA ILE A 15 11.86 -2.83 -1.38
C ILE A 15 10.70 -2.98 -2.38
N SER A 16 10.44 -1.99 -3.23
CA SER A 16 9.34 -2.05 -4.19
C SER A 16 9.51 -3.19 -5.20
N ALA A 17 10.74 -3.46 -5.67
CA ALA A 17 11.03 -4.61 -6.53
C ALA A 17 10.60 -5.94 -5.89
N LYS A 18 11.00 -6.19 -4.63
CA LYS A 18 10.58 -7.39 -3.87
C LYS A 18 9.06 -7.43 -3.67
N MET A 19 8.42 -6.29 -3.44
CA MET A 19 6.97 -6.21 -3.27
C MET A 19 6.20 -6.49 -4.57
N PHE A 20 6.72 -6.09 -5.73
CA PHE A 20 6.06 -6.35 -7.01
C PHE A 20 6.06 -7.83 -7.42
N GLU A 21 7.01 -8.62 -6.91
CA GLU A 21 7.03 -10.08 -7.06
C GLU A 21 5.90 -10.77 -6.27
N LYS A 22 5.27 -10.06 -5.33
CA LYS A 22 4.23 -10.60 -4.45
C LYS A 22 2.84 -10.16 -4.92
N PRO A 23 1.87 -11.08 -5.09
CA PRO A 23 0.56 -10.74 -5.65
C PRO A 23 -0.31 -9.86 -4.74
N HIS A 24 -0.18 -9.93 -3.41
CA HIS A 24 -1.13 -9.29 -2.48
C HIS A 24 -0.62 -7.98 -1.86
N ILE A 25 0.63 -7.59 -2.09
CA ILE A 25 1.25 -6.40 -1.47
C ILE A 25 1.70 -5.33 -2.47
N ARG A 26 1.19 -5.35 -3.70
CA ARG A 26 1.54 -4.36 -4.73
C ARG A 26 0.97 -2.96 -4.46
N GLY A 27 -0.13 -2.87 -3.68
CA GLY A 27 -0.89 -1.63 -3.52
C GLY A 27 -1.78 -1.33 -4.74
N LEU A 28 -2.37 -0.13 -4.77
CA LEU A 28 -3.24 0.30 -5.88
C LEU A 28 -2.40 0.69 -7.11
N GLN A 29 -1.49 1.66 -6.95
CA GLN A 29 -0.51 2.05 -7.97
C GLN A 29 0.92 1.58 -7.63
N GLY A 30 1.13 1.15 -6.38
CA GLY A 30 2.43 0.86 -5.80
C GLY A 30 2.41 1.07 -4.29
N PRO A 31 3.45 0.62 -3.57
CA PRO A 31 3.65 1.00 -2.18
C PRO A 31 4.14 2.45 -2.07
N THR A 32 3.57 3.21 -1.14
CA THR A 32 4.24 4.42 -0.63
C THR A 32 5.33 3.99 0.33
N ILE A 33 6.57 4.42 0.11
CA ILE A 33 7.72 4.02 0.92
C ILE A 33 8.44 5.28 1.44
N SER A 34 8.53 5.42 2.75
CA SER A 34 9.19 6.54 3.43
C SER A 34 10.28 6.04 4.37
N GLN A 35 11.44 6.69 4.39
CA GLN A 35 12.53 6.30 5.30
C GLN A 35 12.14 6.55 6.76
N VAL A 36 12.46 5.59 7.63
CA VAL A 36 12.33 5.70 9.08
C VAL A 36 13.68 6.07 9.66
N VAL A 37 13.71 7.15 10.45
CA VAL A 37 14.89 7.53 11.23
C VAL A 37 14.94 6.63 12.46
N ALA A 38 15.78 5.59 12.41
CA ALA A 38 15.93 4.65 13.51
C ALA A 38 16.56 5.34 14.73
N ALA A 39 16.10 4.98 15.93
CA ALA A 39 16.77 5.38 17.16
C ALA A 39 18.20 4.81 17.19
N PRO A 40 19.17 5.47 17.86
CA PRO A 40 20.58 5.07 17.81
C PRO A 40 20.85 3.59 18.17
N HIS A 41 20.07 3.03 19.10
CA HIS A 41 20.19 1.62 19.53
C HIS A 41 19.55 0.61 18.57
N LEU A 42 18.78 1.07 17.58
CA LEU A 42 18.16 0.27 16.52
C LEU A 42 18.87 0.46 15.17
N GLN A 43 19.95 1.24 15.15
CA GLN A 43 20.71 1.53 13.96
C GLN A 43 21.51 0.28 13.57
N SER A 44 21.05 -0.40 12.52
CA SER A 44 21.68 -1.58 11.94
C SER A 44 22.41 -1.24 10.63
N GLN A 45 23.06 -2.23 10.02
CA GLN A 45 23.60 -2.08 8.66
C GLN A 45 22.51 -1.77 7.62
N GLU A 46 21.29 -2.31 7.81
CA GLU A 46 20.15 -2.05 6.93
C GLU A 46 19.33 -0.85 7.42
N ASN A 47 18.80 -0.09 6.46
CA ASN A 47 17.88 1.03 6.72
C ASN A 47 16.45 0.52 6.98
N TRP A 48 15.69 1.31 7.74
CA TRP A 48 14.28 1.08 7.97
C TRP A 48 13.41 1.98 7.09
N TYR A 49 12.29 1.43 6.62
CA TYR A 49 11.30 2.14 5.82
C TYR A 49 9.89 1.79 6.28
N ALA A 50 9.01 2.79 6.27
CA ALA A 50 7.58 2.61 6.45
C ALA A 50 6.95 2.42 5.07
N VAL A 51 6.27 1.30 4.88
CA VAL A 51 5.50 0.97 3.68
C VAL A 51 4.03 1.19 3.97
N ASN A 52 3.31 1.88 3.08
CA ASN A 52 1.86 2.02 3.10
C ASN A 52 1.25 1.47 1.80
N ILE A 53 0.29 0.56 1.95
CA ILE A 53 -0.48 -0.04 0.84
C ILE A 53 -1.95 -0.19 1.21
N ILE A 54 -2.81 -0.24 0.19
CA ILE A 54 -4.19 -0.68 0.34
C ILE A 54 -4.28 -2.17 -0.01
N VAL A 55 -4.88 -2.95 0.88
CA VAL A 55 -5.08 -4.40 0.72
C VAL A 55 -6.57 -4.72 0.80
N ARG A 56 -7.05 -5.60 -0.09
CA ARG A 56 -8.42 -6.12 -0.07
C ARG A 56 -8.65 -6.95 1.20
N LYS A 57 -9.84 -6.87 1.79
CA LYS A 57 -10.17 -7.58 3.04
C LYS A 57 -9.86 -9.08 2.99
N ASN A 58 -10.20 -9.72 1.87
CA ASN A 58 -10.04 -11.17 1.71
C ASN A 58 -8.58 -11.61 1.56
N ASP A 59 -7.68 -10.69 1.20
CA ASP A 59 -6.27 -10.97 0.97
C ASP A 59 -5.40 -10.60 2.20
N LEU A 60 -6.01 -10.10 3.28
CA LEU A 60 -5.27 -9.51 4.40
C LEU A 60 -4.28 -10.48 5.05
N PHE A 61 -4.69 -11.74 5.24
CA PHE A 61 -3.82 -12.76 5.83
C PHE A 61 -2.62 -13.08 4.94
N GLN A 62 -2.86 -13.26 3.63
CA GLN A 62 -1.82 -13.51 2.64
C GLN A 62 -0.88 -12.31 2.52
N ALA A 63 -1.41 -11.08 2.47
CA ALA A 63 -0.62 -9.86 2.42
C ALA A 63 0.30 -9.72 3.66
N ILE A 64 -0.19 -10.05 4.87
CA ILE A 64 0.65 -10.02 6.08
C ILE A 64 1.78 -11.05 5.98
N LYS A 65 1.51 -12.24 5.43
CA LYS A 65 2.54 -13.26 5.20
C LYS A 65 3.60 -12.76 4.22
N GLU A 66 3.18 -12.21 3.08
CA GLU A 66 4.08 -11.66 2.06
C GLU A 66 4.89 -10.46 2.58
N LEU A 67 4.27 -9.58 3.37
CA LEU A 67 4.99 -8.48 4.03
C LEU A 67 6.13 -9.01 4.90
N ARG A 68 5.91 -10.09 5.66
CA ARG A 68 6.97 -10.71 6.47
C ARG A 68 8.08 -11.31 5.62
N GLU A 69 7.74 -11.93 4.49
CA GLU A 69 8.72 -12.50 3.56
C GLU A 69 9.63 -11.43 2.94
N VAL A 70 9.15 -10.20 2.76
CA VAL A 70 9.97 -9.08 2.26
C VAL A 70 10.68 -8.28 3.37
N GLY A 71 10.71 -8.81 4.60
CA GLY A 71 11.39 -8.18 5.75
C GLY A 71 10.52 -7.23 6.57
N GLY A 72 9.20 -7.27 6.37
CA GLY A 72 8.21 -6.47 7.08
C GLY A 72 7.94 -6.94 8.50
N SER A 73 7.78 -5.98 9.39
CA SER A 73 7.45 -6.13 10.81
C SER A 73 6.61 -4.94 11.28
N GLY A 74 6.03 -5.03 12.49
CA GLY A 74 5.20 -3.95 13.03
C GLY A 74 4.01 -3.58 12.13
N VAL A 75 3.29 -4.58 11.62
CA VAL A 75 2.18 -4.38 10.68
C VAL A 75 0.97 -3.80 11.42
N ILE A 76 0.54 -2.62 11.00
CA ILE A 76 -0.66 -1.93 11.46
C ILE A 76 -1.71 -2.02 10.35
N VAL A 77 -2.95 -2.31 10.73
CA VAL A 77 -4.07 -2.43 9.80
C VAL A 77 -5.21 -1.52 10.23
N THR A 78 -5.62 -0.62 9.34
CA THR A 78 -6.68 0.36 9.59
C THR A 78 -7.80 0.19 8.54
N PRO A 79 -9.08 0.11 8.93
CA PRO A 79 -10.18 0.10 7.98
C PRO A 79 -10.27 1.44 7.23
N CYS A 80 -10.54 1.39 5.93
CA CYS A 80 -10.82 2.58 5.12
C CYS A 80 -12.34 2.66 4.91
N THR A 81 -12.95 3.79 5.26
CA THR A 81 -14.39 4.00 5.09
C THR A 81 -14.74 4.23 3.62
N TYR A 82 -13.91 5.01 2.91
CA TYR A 82 -14.08 5.31 1.50
C TYR A 82 -12.73 5.30 0.79
N ILE A 83 -12.73 4.91 -0.48
CA ILE A 83 -11.63 5.07 -1.43
C ILE A 83 -12.28 5.71 -2.66
N PHE A 84 -11.87 6.93 -2.98
CA PHE A 84 -12.27 7.61 -4.21
C PHE A 84 -11.14 7.44 -5.21
N GLU A 85 -11.43 6.79 -6.33
CA GLU A 85 -10.51 6.66 -7.47
C GLU A 85 -10.92 7.68 -8.55
N GLU A 86 -10.50 7.48 -9.80
CA GLU A 86 -10.90 8.33 -10.91
C GLU A 86 -12.43 8.46 -11.03
N GLU A 87 -12.86 9.54 -11.69
CA GLU A 87 -14.27 9.87 -11.81
C GLU A 87 -15.06 8.68 -12.38
N PRO A 88 -16.13 8.22 -11.69
CA PRO A 88 -16.84 7.03 -12.15
C PRO A 88 -17.54 7.30 -13.47
N GLU A 89 -17.43 6.38 -14.43
CA GLU A 89 -18.18 6.43 -15.71
C GLU A 89 -19.69 6.64 -15.47
N ARG A 90 -20.21 6.12 -14.36
CA ARG A 90 -21.61 6.27 -13.96
C ARG A 90 -22.02 7.73 -13.74
N TYR A 91 -21.13 8.58 -13.23
CA TYR A 91 -21.40 10.00 -13.09
C TYR A 91 -21.50 10.67 -14.46
N GLN A 92 -20.55 10.40 -15.36
CA GLN A 92 -20.58 10.94 -16.73
C GLN A 92 -21.82 10.48 -17.50
N ALA A 93 -22.21 9.21 -17.36
CA ALA A 93 -23.43 8.67 -17.96
C ALA A 93 -24.70 9.38 -17.44
N MET A 94 -24.76 9.68 -16.14
CA MET A 94 -25.86 10.44 -15.54
C MET A 94 -25.93 11.86 -16.11
N VAL A 95 -24.80 12.57 -16.19
CA VAL A 95 -24.74 13.93 -16.75
C VAL A 95 -25.17 13.95 -18.21
N ALA A 96 -24.71 12.98 -19.02
CA ALA A 96 -25.10 12.85 -20.42
C ALA A 96 -26.62 12.63 -20.58
N ALA A 97 -27.21 11.74 -19.75
CA ALA A 97 -28.65 11.48 -19.78
C ALA A 97 -29.50 12.69 -19.38
N LEU A 98 -29.02 13.53 -18.46
CA LEU A 98 -29.70 14.76 -18.05
C LEU A 98 -29.55 15.91 -19.06
N SER A 99 -28.44 15.93 -19.80
CA SER A 99 -28.13 16.98 -20.78
C SER A 99 -28.79 16.75 -22.15
N GLY A 100 -29.10 15.49 -22.50
CA GLY A 100 -29.78 15.12 -23.75
C GLY A 100 -31.30 15.31 -23.77
N ASN A 101 -31.88 15.88 -22.71
CA ASN A 101 -33.32 16.15 -22.56
C ASN A 101 -33.69 17.64 -22.77
N GLN A 102 -32.85 18.40 -23.49
CA GLN A 102 -33.18 19.76 -23.98
C GLN A 102 -33.40 19.77 -25.49
#